data_AF-A0A9R0ZPY7-F1
#
_entry.id   AF-A0A9R0ZPY7-F1
#
_cell.length_a   1.000
_cell.length_b   1.000
_cell.length_c   1.000
_cell.angle_alpha   90.00
_cell.angle_beta   90.00
_cell.angle_gamma   90.00
#
_symmetry.space_group_name_H-M   'P 1'
#
loop_
_entity.id
_entity.type
_entity.pdbx_description
1 polymer ?
#
loop_
_entity_poly.entity_id
_entity_poly.type
_entity_poly.pdbx_seq_one_letter_code
_entity_poly.pdbx_strand_id
1 'polypeptide(L)'
;MQVPEQDLMSPGGASSSLLFPTSSLPREGRMITVLSIDGGGVRGIIPGTILAFLEQKLQEIDGSPDARIADYFDVVAGTSTGGLVATMLTAPNTQRRPLYAAKDINKFYLEHCPNIFPAVW
;
A
#
# COMPACT_ATOMS: atom_id res chain seq x y z
N MET A 1 -18.88 -10.24 -63.57
CA MET A 1 -17.42 -10.26 -63.37
C MET A 1 -17.19 -10.17 -61.88
N GLN A 2 -16.64 -11.23 -61.28
CA GLN A 2 -16.44 -11.37 -59.82
C GLN A 2 -15.04 -10.83 -59.44
N VAL A 3 -14.87 -10.62 -58.12
CA VAL A 3 -13.68 -10.37 -57.25
C VAL A 3 -13.10 -8.94 -57.17
N PRO A 4 -12.58 -8.49 -55.99
CA PRO A 4 -12.77 -9.00 -54.60
C PRO A 4 -12.99 -7.92 -53.51
N GLU A 5 -13.72 -8.28 -52.44
CA GLU A 5 -13.49 -7.73 -51.10
C GLU A 5 -12.09 -8.11 -50.66
N GLN A 6 -11.18 -7.16 -50.42
CA GLN A 6 -10.15 -7.08 -49.36
C GLN A 6 -9.39 -5.75 -49.53
N ASP A 7 -9.71 -4.73 -48.72
CA ASP A 7 -8.83 -3.57 -48.46
C ASP A 7 -9.35 -2.75 -47.27
N LEU A 8 -9.64 -3.42 -46.14
CA LEU A 8 -9.74 -2.72 -44.85
C LEU A 8 -8.40 -2.86 -44.14
N MET A 9 -7.58 -1.82 -44.27
CA MET A 9 -6.33 -1.66 -43.51
C MET A 9 -6.59 -1.90 -42.02
N SER A 10 -5.99 -2.98 -41.52
CA SER A 10 -5.89 -3.28 -40.10
C SER A 10 -4.72 -2.49 -39.51
N PRO A 11 -4.90 -1.65 -38.47
CA PRO A 11 -3.78 -1.25 -37.64
C PRO A 11 -3.53 -2.38 -36.63
N GLY A 12 -2.58 -3.25 -36.96
CA GLY A 12 -1.88 -4.04 -35.95
C GLY A 12 -0.91 -3.17 -35.16
N GLY A 13 -0.71 -3.51 -33.89
CA GLY A 13 0.40 -2.98 -33.09
C GLY A 13 0.00 -2.58 -31.67
N ALA A 14 -0.25 -3.57 -30.83
CA ALA A 14 -0.37 -3.37 -29.39
C ALA A 14 0.98 -3.01 -28.73
N SER A 15 0.86 -2.36 -27.57
CA SER A 15 1.73 -2.51 -26.40
C SER A 15 2.89 -1.53 -26.22
N SER A 16 2.59 -0.43 -25.53
CA SER A 16 3.24 -0.17 -24.24
C SER A 16 2.34 0.70 -23.36
N SER A 17 1.14 0.20 -23.05
CA SER A 17 0.46 0.72 -21.86
C SER A 17 1.35 0.32 -20.68
N LEU A 18 2.01 1.31 -20.09
CA LEU A 18 2.60 1.17 -18.78
C LEU A 18 1.49 0.63 -17.89
N LEU A 19 1.57 -0.66 -17.54
CA LEU A 19 0.63 -1.36 -16.66
C LEU A 19 0.83 -0.84 -15.23
N PHE A 20 0.51 0.43 -15.03
CA PHE A 20 0.03 0.89 -13.75
C PHE A 20 -1.37 0.30 -13.62
N PRO A 21 -1.71 -0.37 -12.49
CA PRO A 21 -3.08 -0.69 -12.23
C PRO A 21 -3.84 0.63 -12.26
N THR A 22 -4.76 0.78 -13.21
CA THR A 22 -5.74 1.87 -13.15
C THR A 22 -6.54 1.61 -11.88
N SER A 23 -6.22 2.31 -10.79
CA SER A 23 -7.16 2.45 -9.69
C SER A 23 -8.42 3.00 -10.34
N SER A 24 -9.44 2.15 -10.51
CA SER A 24 -10.68 2.56 -11.16
C SER A 24 -11.19 3.78 -10.40
N LEU A 25 -11.44 4.88 -11.12
CA LEU A 25 -12.06 6.07 -10.55
C LEU A 25 -13.24 5.65 -9.68
N PRO A 26 -13.49 6.32 -8.53
CA PRO A 26 -14.60 5.97 -7.67
C PRO A 26 -15.88 5.91 -8.50
N ARG A 27 -16.46 4.71 -8.66
CA ARG A 27 -17.79 4.58 -9.23
C ARG A 27 -18.74 5.31 -8.29
N GLU A 28 -19.68 6.05 -8.85
CA GLU A 28 -20.67 6.79 -8.06
C GLU A 28 -21.31 5.85 -7.02
N GLY A 29 -21.17 6.18 -5.73
CA GLY A 29 -21.60 5.33 -4.60
C GLY A 29 -20.52 4.47 -3.93
N ARG A 30 -19.26 4.45 -4.41
CA ARG A 30 -18.15 3.75 -3.74
C ARG A 30 -17.61 4.58 -2.57
N MET A 31 -17.58 4.01 -1.37
CA MET A 31 -16.87 4.63 -0.22
C MET A 31 -15.37 4.64 -0.47
N ILE A 32 -14.72 5.77 -0.14
CA ILE A 32 -13.27 5.91 -0.15
C ILE A 32 -12.75 5.76 1.27
N THR A 33 -11.77 4.89 1.45
CA THR A 33 -11.14 4.61 2.74
C THR A 33 -9.80 5.32 2.83
N VAL A 34 -9.63 6.13 3.88
CA VAL A 34 -8.41 6.92 4.12
C VAL A 34 -7.84 6.58 5.50
N LEU A 35 -6.56 6.20 5.53
CA LEU A 35 -5.78 6.04 6.75
C LEU A 35 -4.81 7.21 6.87
N SER A 36 -4.87 7.94 7.99
CA SER A 36 -3.92 9.01 8.33
C SER A 36 -3.15 8.66 9.60
N ILE A 37 -1.83 8.83 9.55
CA ILE A 37 -0.92 8.48 10.65
C ILE A 37 -0.12 9.72 11.07
N ASP A 38 -0.33 10.17 12.29
CA ASP A 38 0.37 11.32 12.84
C ASP A 38 1.86 11.05 13.11
N GLY A 39 2.64 12.14 13.11
CA GLY A 39 4.02 12.10 13.54
C GLY A 39 4.16 12.00 15.06
N GLY A 40 5.33 11.56 15.54
CA GLY A 40 5.56 11.45 16.98
C GLY A 40 6.97 11.05 17.40
N GLY A 41 7.94 10.97 16.48
CA GLY A 41 9.26 10.45 16.79
C GLY A 41 9.17 8.99 17.25
N VAL A 42 9.86 8.65 18.32
CA VAL A 42 9.82 7.32 18.96
C VAL A 42 8.39 6.89 19.33
N ARG A 43 7.46 7.84 19.56
CA ARG A 43 6.05 7.51 19.88
C ARG A 43 5.28 6.91 18.71
N GLY A 44 5.86 6.81 17.51
CA GLY A 44 5.27 6.08 16.39
C GLY A 44 4.97 4.60 16.69
N ILE A 45 5.53 4.03 17.76
CA ILE A 45 5.15 2.71 18.28
C ILE A 45 3.68 2.64 18.74
N ILE A 46 3.07 3.76 19.15
CA ILE A 46 1.66 3.82 19.56
C ILE A 46 0.74 3.53 18.37
N PRO A 47 0.75 4.31 17.27
CA PRO A 47 -0.03 3.96 16.09
C PRO A 47 0.44 2.64 15.46
N GLY A 48 1.73 2.28 15.53
CA GLY A 48 2.22 0.98 15.09
C GLY A 48 1.52 -0.20 15.78
N THR A 49 1.29 -0.11 17.09
CA THR A 49 0.57 -1.13 17.87
C THR A 49 -0.90 -1.21 17.48
N ILE A 50 -1.56 -0.07 17.28
CA ILE A 50 -2.96 -0.02 16.83
C ILE A 50 -3.09 -0.65 15.44
N LEU A 51 -2.18 -0.33 14.52
CA LEU A 51 -2.17 -0.87 13.17
C LEU A 51 -1.90 -2.37 13.14
N ALA A 52 -1.01 -2.87 13.99
CA ALA A 52 -0.76 -4.30 14.14
C ALA A 52 -2.03 -5.05 14.58
N PHE A 53 -2.77 -4.50 15.54
CA PHE A 53 -4.04 -5.07 15.98
C PHE A 53 -5.11 -4.99 14.88
N LEU A 54 -5.23 -3.85 14.20
CA LEU A 54 -6.18 -3.67 13.10
C LEU A 54 -5.93 -4.67 11.97
N GLU A 55 -4.69 -4.79 11.51
CA GLU A 55 -4.32 -5.73 10.45
C GLU A 55 -4.61 -7.18 10.85
N GLN A 56 -4.31 -7.55 12.09
CA GLN A 56 -4.66 -8.86 12.62
C GLN A 56 -6.18 -9.11 12.56
N LYS A 57 -7.01 -8.13 12.95
CA LYS A 57 -8.47 -8.27 12.89
C LYS A 57 -9.00 -8.37 11.47
N LEU A 58 -8.41 -7.66 10.52
CA LEU A 58 -8.75 -7.79 9.11
C LEU A 58 -8.41 -9.19 8.57
N GLN A 59 -7.23 -9.72 8.93
CA GLN A 59 -6.83 -11.10 8.59
C GLN A 59 -7.78 -12.15 9.18
N GLU A 60 -8.23 -11.97 10.43
CA GLU A 60 -9.21 -12.85 11.08
C GLU A 60 -10.58 -12.82 10.37
N ILE A 61 -11.06 -11.63 10.02
CA ILE A 61 -12.36 -11.45 9.36
C ILE A 61 -12.36 -12.04 7.94
N ASP A 62 -11.28 -11.84 7.19
CA ASP A 62 -11.17 -12.31 5.80
C ASP A 62 -10.66 -13.75 5.69
N GLY A 63 -10.19 -14.35 6.79
CA GLY A 63 -9.57 -15.67 6.79
C GLY A 63 -8.28 -15.75 5.98
N SER A 64 -7.62 -14.61 5.74
CA SER A 64 -6.43 -14.50 4.90
C SER A 64 -5.25 -13.97 5.73
N PRO A 65 -4.21 -14.78 5.98
CA PRO A 65 -3.01 -14.31 6.70
C PRO A 65 -2.18 -13.32 5.86
N ASP A 66 -2.44 -13.23 4.56
CA ASP A 66 -1.74 -12.36 3.63
C ASP A 66 -2.41 -11.00 3.45
N ALA A 67 -3.58 -10.79 4.06
CA ALA A 67 -4.22 -9.49 4.10
C ALA A 67 -3.33 -8.44 4.79
N ARG A 68 -3.26 -7.25 4.19
CA ARG A 68 -2.44 -6.12 4.65
C ARG A 68 -3.27 -4.84 4.69
N ILE A 69 -2.85 -3.87 5.50
CA ILE A 69 -3.47 -2.54 5.56
C ILE A 69 -3.71 -1.93 4.16
N ALA A 70 -2.74 -2.05 3.25
CA ALA A 70 -2.84 -1.51 1.89
C ALA A 70 -3.93 -2.15 1.01
N ASP A 71 -4.52 -3.28 1.41
CA ASP A 71 -5.63 -3.92 0.67
C ASP A 71 -6.98 -3.24 0.95
N TYR A 72 -7.10 -2.55 2.08
CA TYR A 72 -8.36 -1.99 2.58
C TYR A 72 -8.45 -0.48 2.47
N PHE A 73 -7.32 0.21 2.34
CA PHE A 73 -7.24 1.67 2.29
C PHE A 73 -6.87 2.16 0.89
N ASP A 74 -7.75 2.95 0.28
CA ASP A 74 -7.49 3.62 -0.99
C ASP A 74 -6.33 4.63 -0.86
N VAL A 75 -6.24 5.29 0.29
CA VAL A 75 -5.22 6.30 0.59
C VAL A 75 -4.62 6.02 1.96
N VAL A 76 -3.29 5.97 2.01
CA VAL A 76 -2.52 5.94 3.26
C VAL A 76 -1.60 7.15 3.29
N ALA A 77 -1.78 8.01 4.28
CA ALA A 77 -0.99 9.21 4.48
C ALA A 77 -0.36 9.22 5.86
N GLY A 78 0.79 9.88 5.98
CA GLY A 78 1.39 10.12 7.29
C GLY A 78 2.42 11.23 7.27
N THR A 79 2.62 11.87 8.43
CA THR A 79 3.56 12.99 8.60
C THR A 79 4.73 12.57 9.49
N SER A 80 5.95 12.97 9.14
CA SER A 80 7.17 12.62 9.89
C SER A 80 7.30 11.10 10.07
N THR A 81 7.43 10.59 11.29
CA THR A 81 7.46 9.14 11.57
C THR A 81 6.21 8.41 11.10
N GLY A 82 5.05 9.08 11.07
CA GLY A 82 3.85 8.51 10.45
C GLY A 82 4.00 8.31 8.94
N GLY A 83 4.76 9.17 8.25
CA GLY A 83 5.07 9.01 6.83
C GLY A 83 6.04 7.85 6.55
N LEU A 84 7.00 7.60 7.46
CA LEU A 84 7.84 6.40 7.42
C LEU A 84 6.97 5.15 7.56
N VAL A 85 6.05 5.12 8.53
CA VAL A 85 5.12 4.00 8.74
C VAL A 85 4.21 3.80 7.51
N ALA A 86 3.64 4.87 6.96
CA ALA A 86 2.83 4.81 5.74
C ALA A 86 3.63 4.19 4.57
N THR A 87 4.90 4.57 4.42
CA THR A 87 5.78 4.02 3.39
C THR A 87 6.07 2.53 3.63
N MET A 88 6.38 2.12 4.86
CA MET A 88 6.62 0.71 5.20
C MET A 88 5.41 -0.18 4.85
N LEU A 89 4.20 0.33 5.08
CA LEU A 89 2.94 -0.38 4.82
C LEU A 89 2.50 -0.40 3.36
N THR A 90 3.11 0.42 2.48
CA THR A 90 2.64 0.58 1.08
C THR A 90 3.72 0.36 0.03
N ALA A 91 5.00 0.47 0.39
CA ALA A 91 6.10 0.24 -0.53
C ALA A 91 6.10 -1.23 -1.01
N PRO A 92 6.10 -1.48 -2.33
CA PRO A 92 5.97 -2.82 -2.87
C PRO A 92 7.27 -3.61 -2.79
N ASN A 93 7.17 -4.90 -2.48
CA ASN A 93 8.22 -5.89 -2.65
C ASN A 93 8.24 -6.43 -4.09
N THR A 94 9.10 -7.42 -4.38
CA THR A 94 9.21 -8.05 -5.71
C THR A 94 7.92 -8.71 -6.19
N GLN A 95 7.01 -9.07 -5.27
CA GLN A 95 5.70 -9.67 -5.54
C GLN A 95 4.57 -8.62 -5.58
N ARG A 96 4.90 -7.32 -5.59
CA ARG A 96 3.93 -6.21 -5.53
C ARG A 96 3.01 -6.24 -4.31
N ARG A 97 3.50 -6.78 -3.19
CA ARG A 97 2.85 -6.72 -1.87
C ARG A 97 3.60 -5.75 -0.96
N PRO A 98 2.98 -5.20 0.09
CA PRO A 98 3.67 -4.39 1.08
C PRO A 98 4.94 -5.08 1.61
N LEU A 99 6.04 -4.32 1.70
CA LEU A 99 7.32 -4.80 2.24
C LEU A 99 7.22 -5.23 3.70
N TYR A 100 6.38 -4.55 4.49
CA TYR A 100 6.20 -4.81 5.91
C TYR A 100 4.74 -5.15 6.22
N ALA A 101 4.52 -6.10 7.14
CA ALA A 101 3.26 -6.23 7.83
C ALA A 101 3.19 -5.19 8.97
N ALA A 102 1.98 -4.86 9.43
CA ALA A 102 1.80 -3.84 10.46
C ALA A 102 2.48 -4.21 11.78
N LYS A 103 2.55 -5.50 12.12
CA LYS A 103 3.30 -5.99 13.30
C LYS A 103 4.81 -5.70 13.23
N ASP A 104 5.37 -5.60 12.04
CA ASP A 104 6.82 -5.38 11.84
C ASP A 104 7.22 -3.93 12.16
N ILE A 105 6.26 -3.01 12.19
CA ILE A 105 6.49 -1.61 12.58
C ILE A 105 7.07 -1.54 13.99
N ASN A 106 6.45 -2.24 14.95
CA ASN A 106 6.90 -2.21 16.34
C ASN A 106 8.33 -2.76 16.48
N LYS A 107 8.64 -3.83 15.73
CA LYS A 107 10.00 -4.39 15.67
C LYS A 107 10.98 -3.37 15.11
N PHE A 108 10.62 -2.68 14.03
CA PHE A 108 11.45 -1.62 13.45
C PHE A 108 11.76 -0.50 14.46
N TYR A 109 10.77 -0.02 15.20
CA TYR A 109 11.01 0.99 16.24
C TYR A 109 11.97 0.47 17.32
N LEU A 110 11.76 -0.75 17.82
CA LEU A 110 12.61 -1.32 18.87
C LEU A 110 14.07 -1.51 18.42
N GLU A 111 14.28 -1.95 17.17
CA GLU A 111 15.61 -2.23 16.64
C GLU A 111 16.35 -0.97 16.19
N HIS A 112 15.65 -0.01 15.59
CA HIS A 112 16.30 1.13 14.91
C HIS A 112 16.22 2.44 15.69
N CYS A 113 15.28 2.62 16.63
CA CYS A 113 15.20 3.88 17.39
C CYS A 113 16.48 4.26 18.13
N PRO A 114 17.24 3.35 18.76
CA PRO A 114 18.50 3.73 19.40
C PRO A 114 19.52 4.36 18.44
N ASN A 115 19.47 3.99 17.16
CA ASN A 115 20.37 4.52 16.13
C ASN A 115 19.81 5.79 15.46
N ILE A 116 18.48 5.88 15.30
CA ILE A 116 17.80 7.05 14.71
C ILE A 116 17.74 8.21 15.72
N PHE A 117 17.53 7.90 16.99
CA PHE A 117 17.44 8.83 18.11
C PHE A 117 18.49 8.45 19.17
N PRO A 118 19.79 8.57 18.86
CA PRO A 118 20.84 8.23 19.80
C PRO A 118 20.74 9.14 21.03
N ALA A 119 20.91 8.56 22.21
CA ALA A 119 21.09 9.32 23.44
C ALA A 119 22.50 9.93 23.42
N VAL A 120 22.65 11.04 22.69
CA VAL A 120 23.88 11.84 22.67
C VAL A 120 23.87 12.75 23.90
N TRP A 121 24.26 12.20 25.04
CA TRP A 121 24.58 12.95 26.25
C TRP A 121 25.87 12.41 26.86
#